data_AF-J2ZP51-F1
#
_entry.id   AF-J2ZP51-F1
#
_cell.length_a   1.000
_cell.length_b   1.000
_cell.length_c   1.000
_cell.angle_alpha   90.00
_cell.angle_beta   90.00
_cell.angle_gamma   90.00
#
_symmetry.space_group_name_H-M   'P 1'
#
loop_
_entity.id
_entity.type
_entity.pdbx_description
1 polymer ?
#
loop_
_entity_poly.entity_id
_entity_poly.type
_entity_poly.pdbx_seq_one_letter_code
_entity_poly.pdbx_strand_id
1 'polypeptide(L)'
;MGRYVQDAFVGRGESRWCWQNEMEFAEKAHVLKMLARELGQDTTPAIDELAQHGLDAALGVLSVATGGSVGEAYLRHRALWRAGQSIA
;
A
#
# COMPACT_ATOMS: atom_id res chain seq x y z
N MET A 1 -42.70 -15.07 1.94
CA MET A 1 -41.31 -15.59 1.89
C MET A 1 -40.33 -14.42 1.74
N GLY A 2 -39.87 -13.86 2.86
CA GLY A 2 -38.79 -12.86 2.88
C GLY A 2 -37.46 -13.56 3.19
N ARG A 3 -36.46 -13.30 2.36
CA ARG A 3 -35.10 -13.86 2.46
C ARG A 3 -34.40 -13.42 3.76
N TYR A 4 -33.73 -14.40 4.38
CA TYR A 4 -32.45 -14.32 5.13
C TYR A 4 -31.65 -13.05 4.85
N VAL A 5 -30.94 -12.42 5.79
CA VAL A 5 -29.77 -12.92 6.53
C VAL A 5 -29.42 -11.83 7.57
N GLN A 6 -29.32 -12.18 8.85
CA GLN A 6 -28.07 -12.35 9.61
C GLN A 6 -27.27 -11.07 9.89
N ASP A 7 -26.87 -11.03 11.16
CA ASP A 7 -25.69 -10.36 11.68
C ASP A 7 -25.73 -8.84 11.90
N ALA A 8 -26.57 -8.52 12.87
CA ALA A 8 -26.38 -7.40 13.76
C ALA A 8 -25.12 -7.64 14.64
N PHE A 9 -24.16 -6.71 14.58
CA PHE A 9 -23.13 -6.45 15.60
C PHE A 9 -21.88 -7.36 15.72
N VAL A 10 -21.11 -7.55 14.64
CA VAL A 10 -19.64 -7.68 14.73
C VAL A 10 -19.01 -6.31 14.47
N GLY A 11 -19.15 -5.40 15.43
CA GLY A 11 -18.85 -3.98 15.24
C GLY A 11 -18.19 -3.35 16.45
N ARG A 12 -16.88 -3.59 16.63
CA ARG A 12 -15.97 -2.64 17.30
C ARG A 12 -14.48 -3.02 17.25
N GLY A 13 -14.16 -4.29 17.07
CA GLY A 13 -12.78 -4.78 16.97
C GLY A 13 -12.27 -4.74 15.53
N GLU A 14 -12.90 -5.50 14.63
CA GLU A 14 -12.41 -5.74 13.27
C GLU A 14 -12.38 -4.50 12.38
N SER A 15 -13.31 -3.55 12.55
CA SER A 15 -13.32 -2.33 11.76
C SER A 15 -12.04 -1.51 11.95
N ARG A 16 -11.47 -1.46 13.15
CA ARG A 16 -10.24 -0.68 13.40
C ARG A 16 -9.00 -1.36 12.80
N TRP A 17 -8.97 -2.68 12.71
CA TRP A 17 -7.89 -3.45 12.09
C TRP A 17 -7.99 -3.44 10.56
N CYS A 18 -9.20 -3.56 10.00
CA CYS A 18 -9.44 -3.39 8.56
C CYS A 18 -9.11 -1.97 8.09
N TRP A 19 -9.51 -0.94 8.84
CA TRP A 19 -9.19 0.45 8.50
C TRP A 19 -7.69 0.76 8.61
N GLN A 20 -7.00 0.24 9.64
CA GLN A 20 -5.54 0.37 9.71
C GLN A 20 -4.86 -0.34 8.54
N ASN A 21 -5.35 -1.51 8.13
CA ASN A 21 -4.78 -2.22 6.99
C ASN A 21 -5.04 -1.48 5.66
N GLU A 22 -6.21 -0.87 5.50
CA GLU A 22 -6.56 -0.08 4.32
C GLU A 22 -5.76 1.24 4.23
N MET A 23 -5.58 1.94 5.35
CA MET A 23 -4.72 3.14 5.38
C MET A 23 -3.24 2.80 5.14
N GLU A 24 -2.75 1.70 5.72
CA GLU A 24 -1.39 1.21 5.48
C GLU A 24 -1.21 0.78 4.02
N PHE A 25 -2.22 0.15 3.41
CA PHE A 25 -2.21 -0.21 2.00
C PHE A 25 -2.22 1.03 1.10
N ALA A 26 -3.11 1.98 1.37
CA ALA A 26 -3.21 3.22 0.62
C ALA A 26 -1.92 4.04 0.70
N GLU A 27 -1.28 4.10 1.87
CA GLU A 27 0.05 4.68 2.03
C GLU A 27 1.08 3.96 1.17
N LYS A 28 1.20 2.63 1.31
CA LYS A 28 2.19 1.84 0.58
C LYS A 28 2.01 1.98 -0.92
N ALA A 29 0.78 1.91 -1.40
CA ALA A 29 0.42 2.10 -2.79
C ALA A 29 0.76 3.51 -3.29
N HIS A 30 0.52 4.55 -2.48
CA HIS A 30 0.85 5.92 -2.87
C HIS A 30 2.37 6.14 -2.98
N VAL A 31 3.13 5.63 -2.01
CA VAL A 31 4.60 5.72 -2.02
C VAL A 31 5.17 4.94 -3.21
N LEU A 32 4.65 3.74 -3.50
CA LEU A 32 5.05 2.96 -4.67
C LEU A 32 4.72 3.66 -6.00
N LYS A 33 3.56 4.32 -6.10
CA LYS A 33 3.18 5.15 -7.27
C LYS A 33 4.15 6.30 -7.51
N MET A 34 4.52 7.03 -6.45
CA MET A 34 5.49 8.10 -6.54
C MET A 34 6.85 7.58 -7.00
N LEU A 35 7.33 6.51 -6.36
CA LEU A 35 8.62 5.91 -6.64
C LEU A 35 8.71 5.38 -8.08
N ALA A 36 7.71 4.63 -8.53
CA ALA A 36 7.66 4.12 -9.91
C ALA A 36 7.66 5.27 -10.92
N ARG A 37 6.89 6.34 -10.66
CA ARG A 37 6.82 7.52 -11.52
C ARG A 37 8.14 8.27 -11.60
N GLU A 38 8.88 8.41 -10.50
CA GLU A 38 10.21 9.03 -10.49
C GLU A 38 11.25 8.20 -11.24
N LEU A 39 11.10 6.88 -11.21
CA LEU A 39 11.98 5.93 -11.91
C LEU A 39 11.54 5.69 -13.36
N GLY A 40 10.46 6.35 -13.82
CA GLY A 40 9.88 6.16 -15.16
C GLY A 40 9.36 4.75 -15.41
N GLN A 41 9.05 4.00 -14.35
CA GLN A 41 8.57 2.61 -14.41
C GLN A 41 7.06 2.52 -14.33
N ASP A 42 6.53 1.44 -14.89
CA ASP A 42 5.13 1.11 -14.78
C ASP A 42 4.78 0.73 -13.33
N THR A 43 3.78 1.40 -12.75
CA THR A 43 3.36 1.11 -11.38
C THR A 43 2.37 -0.04 -11.29
N THR A 44 1.71 -0.42 -12.38
CA THR A 44 0.68 -1.47 -12.40
C THR A 44 1.20 -2.78 -11.81
N PRO A 45 2.36 -3.33 -12.21
CA PRO A 45 2.84 -4.59 -11.66
C PRO A 45 3.27 -4.46 -10.20
N ALA A 46 3.78 -3.30 -9.77
CA ALA A 46 4.14 -3.07 -8.37
C ALA A 46 2.92 -3.00 -7.43
N ILE A 47 1.79 -2.45 -7.91
CA ILE A 47 0.55 -2.38 -7.14
C ILE A 47 -0.18 -3.73 -7.11
N ASP A 48 -0.13 -4.48 -8.21
CA ASP A 48 -0.67 -5.84 -8.28
C ASP A 48 0.06 -6.77 -7.31
N GLU A 49 1.39 -6.71 -7.27
CA GLU A 49 2.20 -7.45 -6.30
C GLU A 49 1.97 -6.98 -4.86
N LEU A 50 1.76 -5.68 -4.64
CA LEU A 50 1.42 -5.17 -3.31
C LEU A 50 0.11 -5.78 -2.79
N ALA A 51 -0.87 -5.99 -3.67
CA ALA A 51 -2.17 -6.56 -3.33
C ALA A 51 -2.11 -8.07 -3.08
N GLN A 52 -1.28 -8.80 -3.83
CA GLN A 52 -1.22 -10.26 -3.81
C GLN A 52 -0.18 -10.82 -2.84
N HIS A 53 1.00 -10.21 -2.80
CA HIS A 53 2.19 -10.72 -2.11
C HIS A 53 2.75 -9.74 -1.07
N GLY A 54 2.30 -8.48 -1.09
CA GLY A 54 2.66 -7.46 -0.13
C GLY A 54 3.86 -6.61 -0.58
N LEU A 55 4.35 -5.78 0.35
CA LEU A 55 5.31 -4.72 0.03
C LEU A 55 6.66 -5.24 -0.47
N ASP A 56 7.14 -6.36 0.06
CA ASP A 56 8.45 -6.93 -0.30
C ASP A 56 8.48 -7.34 -1.78
N ALA A 57 7.43 -8.03 -2.24
CA ALA A 57 7.26 -8.42 -3.64
C ALA A 57 7.11 -7.21 -4.57
N ALA A 58 6.32 -6.21 -4.17
CA ALA A 58 6.16 -4.95 -4.91
C ALA A 58 7.49 -4.20 -5.10
N LEU A 59 8.34 -4.17 -4.07
CA LEU A 59 9.68 -3.59 -4.14
C LEU A 59 10.61 -4.44 -4.99
N GLY A 60 10.49 -5.76 -4.93
CA GLY A 60 11.22 -6.69 -5.81
C GLY A 60 10.98 -6.39 -7.29
N VAL A 61 9.71 -6.22 -7.69
CA VAL A 61 9.37 -5.86 -9.08
C VAL A 61 9.98 -4.53 -9.52
N LEU A 62 9.88 -3.50 -8.68
CA LEU A 62 10.50 -2.20 -8.99
C LEU A 62 12.03 -2.28 -9.01
N SER A 63 12.64 -3.09 -8.15
CA SER A 63 14.09 -3.32 -8.14
C SER A 63 14.56 -3.99 -9.43
N VAL A 64 13.84 -5.01 -9.89
CA VAL A 64 14.10 -5.69 -11.16
C VAL A 64 13.92 -4.75 -12.34
N ALA A 65 12.86 -3.95 -12.34
CA ALA A 65 12.56 -3.02 -13.43
C ALA A 65 13.58 -1.88 -13.55
N THR A 66 14.17 -1.45 -12.43
CA THR A 66 15.15 -0.35 -12.39
C THR A 66 16.60 -0.82 -12.39
N GLY A 67 16.85 -2.12 -12.20
CA GLY A 67 18.18 -2.70 -12.08
C GLY A 67 18.94 -2.23 -10.82
N GLY A 68 18.24 -1.73 -9.79
CA GLY A 68 18.85 -1.11 -8.62
C GLY A 68 18.07 -1.31 -7.32
N SER A 69 18.67 -0.88 -6.20
CA SER A 69 18.03 -0.97 -4.88
C SER A 69 16.98 0.13 -4.71
N VAL A 70 15.71 -0.25 -4.70
CA VAL A 70 14.57 0.68 -4.52
C VAL A 70 14.08 0.76 -3.07
N GLY A 71 14.59 -0.12 -2.19
CA GLY A 71 14.16 -0.20 -0.79
C GLY A 71 14.49 1.07 0.01
N GLU A 72 15.71 1.61 -0.13
CA GLU A 72 16.11 2.84 0.55
C GLU A 72 15.33 4.06 0.04
N ALA A 73 15.11 4.14 -1.27
CA ALA A 73 14.30 5.19 -1.88
C ALA A 73 12.85 5.11 -1.37
N TYR A 74 12.26 3.91 -1.31
CA TYR A 74 10.94 3.69 -0.73
C TYR A 74 10.85 4.17 0.73
N LEU A 75 11.80 3.80 1.59
CA LEU A 75 11.83 4.22 2.99
C LEU A 75 11.93 5.74 3.13
N ARG A 76 12.75 6.39 2.29
CA ARG A 76 12.88 7.84 2.23
C ARG A 76 11.56 8.50 1.82
N HIS A 77 10.91 8.02 0.76
CA HIS A 77 9.61 8.57 0.32
C HIS A 77 8.50 8.35 1.35
N ARG A 78 8.48 7.20 2.02
CA ARG A 78 7.54 6.92 3.10
C ARG A 78 7.76 7.85 4.30
N ALA A 79 9.01 8.09 4.68
CA ALA A 79 9.35 9.03 5.76
C ALA A 79 8.93 10.47 5.40
N LEU A 80 9.16 10.90 4.16
CA LEU A 80 8.71 12.21 3.66
C LEU A 80 7.19 12.33 3.63
N TRP A 81 6.49 11.28 3.20
CA TRP A 81 5.02 11.23 3.18
C TRP A 81 4.41 11.34 4.59
N ARG A 82 4.97 10.61 5.56
CA ARG A 82 4.57 10.71 6.97
C ARG A 82 4.91 12.06 7.58
N ALA A 83 6.09 12.60 7.26
CA ALA A 83 6.49 13.93 7.70
C ALA A 83 5.55 15.02 7.13
N GLY A 84 5.13 14.89 5.87
CA GLY A 84 4.17 15.80 5.22
C GLY A 84 2.74 15.66 5.75
N GLN A 85 2.31 14.46 6.15
CA GLN A 85 1.02 14.25 6.83
C GLN A 85 0.99 14.80 8.26
N SER A 86 2.14 14.91 8.94
CA SER A 86 2.23 15.43 10.31
C SER A 86 2.02 16.95 10.41
N ILE A 87 1.84 17.65 9.28
CA ILE A 87 1.73 19.12 9.19
C ILE A 87 0.34 19.57 8.71
N ALA A 88 -0.64 18.65 8.61
CA ALA A 88 -2.00 18.93 8.16
C ALA A 88 -3.02 18.86 9.31
#